data_AF-M7X1L3-F1
#
_entry.id   AF-M7X1L3-F1
#
_cell.length_a   1.000
_cell.length_b   1.000
_cell.length_c   1.000
_cell.angle_alpha   90.00
_cell.angle_beta   90.00
_cell.angle_gamma   90.00
#
_symmetry.space_group_name_H-M   'P 1'
#
loop_
_entity.id
_entity.type
_entity.pdbx_description
1 polymer ?
#
loop_
_entity_poly.entity_id
_entity_poly.type
_entity_poly.pdbx_seq_one_letter_code
_entity_poly.pdbx_strand_id
1 'polypeptide(L)'
;MQAENEAPVSMSLSQEIKKRRTFAIIAHPDAGKTTLTEKLLLFGGAIQTAGAVKSNKIDTATKSDWMEIEKQRGISVATSVMGFEYQGVKINLLDTPGHQDFAEDTYRTLTAVDSVIMVIDCVKGVEIQTEKLMEVCRMRNTPVICFINKLDREGRDPYDLLDEVEEKLNIKVRPLSWPIGMGKGFKGVYNLYEKKLNLFTPSQRKLSDDRIIIEDLADKKLDELIGTSNANQLRDDVELIEGVYPEFDVNEYLDGKVAPVFFGSAVNNFGVNEMLDTFIRIAPTPKSRFTEEREVKPEEPKFSGFVFKIHANMDPNHRNRIAFLRICSGKFERNKPYNHVRGPKPLRFSNVTQFMAQDREIIDEAFPGDIVGLYDTGNLKIGDTLTEGENMTFKGIPSFSPEIFKEVINKDAMKTKQLEKGLRQLMEEGVAQYFSYEIGNRKVVGTVGQLQFEVIQFRLKNEYNASVEFAPMNLYKACWISSTDKKQLDEFVRSKSRHIARDKDDKLVFMAESRAWLQMVQDNYPEIEFHFTSEF
;
A
#
# COMPACT_ATOMS: atom_id res chain seq x y z
N MET A 1 -1.22 43.60 -35.87
CA MET A 1 -1.97 42.54 -35.16
C MET A 1 -0.95 41.62 -34.51
N GLN A 2 -0.54 41.95 -33.30
CA GLN A 2 0.29 41.07 -32.47
C GLN A 2 -0.66 40.15 -31.71
N ALA A 3 -0.44 38.84 -31.83
CA ALA A 3 -1.12 37.83 -31.05
C ALA A 3 -0.68 37.98 -29.58
N GLU A 4 -1.63 38.28 -28.71
CA GLU A 4 -1.45 38.21 -27.26
C GLU A 4 -1.26 36.74 -26.89
N ASN A 5 -0.07 36.41 -26.40
CA ASN A 5 0.23 35.16 -25.70
C ASN A 5 -0.54 35.20 -24.37
N GLU A 6 -1.71 34.57 -24.31
CA GLU A 6 -2.35 34.25 -23.04
C GLU A 6 -1.46 33.26 -22.29
N ALA A 7 -0.85 33.71 -21.19
CA ALA A 7 -0.17 32.83 -20.25
C ALA A 7 -1.19 31.82 -19.66
N PRO A 8 -0.84 30.55 -19.47
CA PRO A 8 -1.75 29.58 -18.89
C PRO A 8 -2.19 30.04 -17.50
N VAL A 9 -3.50 30.21 -17.32
CA VAL A 9 -4.13 30.56 -16.04
C VAL A 9 -3.66 29.56 -14.99
N SER A 10 -2.90 30.01 -13.99
CA SER A 10 -2.46 29.15 -12.88
C SER A 10 -3.70 28.59 -12.19
N MET A 11 -3.92 27.27 -12.29
CA MET A 11 -5.05 26.62 -11.64
C MET A 11 -4.98 26.81 -10.13
N SER A 12 -6.14 27.02 -9.51
CA SER A 12 -6.22 27.16 -8.05
C SER A 12 -5.88 25.83 -7.36
N LEU A 13 -5.30 25.90 -6.16
CA LEU A 13 -4.97 24.72 -5.33
C LEU A 13 -6.17 23.75 -5.20
N SER A 14 -7.40 24.27 -5.06
CA SER A 14 -8.62 23.47 -4.98
C SER A 14 -8.90 22.66 -6.26
N GLN A 15 -8.64 23.22 -7.44
CA GLN A 15 -8.79 22.49 -8.70
C GLN A 15 -7.79 21.35 -8.81
N GLU A 16 -6.55 21.57 -8.39
CA GLU A 16 -5.52 20.54 -8.37
C GLU A 16 -5.86 19.41 -7.38
N ILE A 17 -6.38 19.74 -6.19
CA ILE A 17 -6.84 18.74 -5.20
C ILE A 17 -7.96 17.87 -5.80
N LYS A 18 -8.96 18.49 -6.46
CA LYS A 18 -10.11 17.77 -7.04
C LYS A 18 -9.73 16.78 -8.13
N LYS A 19 -8.62 17.01 -8.83
CA LYS A 19 -8.12 16.13 -9.90
C LYS A 19 -7.41 14.88 -9.39
N ARG A 20 -7.14 14.73 -8.10
CA ARG A 20 -6.30 13.64 -7.59
C ARG A 20 -7.11 12.55 -6.93
N ARG A 21 -6.75 11.30 -7.19
CA ARG A 21 -7.23 10.11 -6.48
C ARG A 21 -6.02 9.26 -6.11
N THR A 22 -5.82 9.01 -4.83
CA THR A 22 -4.68 8.22 -4.36
C THR A 22 -5.17 7.03 -3.57
N PHE A 23 -4.89 5.82 -4.08
CA PHE A 23 -5.46 4.59 -3.55
C PHE A 23 -4.45 3.44 -3.59
N ALA A 24 -4.73 2.41 -2.80
CA ALA A 24 -3.99 1.15 -2.85
C ALA A 24 -4.89 -0.01 -3.31
N ILE A 25 -4.28 -1.04 -3.87
CA ILE A 25 -4.97 -2.32 -4.14
C ILE A 25 -4.53 -3.33 -3.09
N ILE A 26 -5.49 -3.83 -2.32
CA ILE A 26 -5.28 -4.83 -1.27
C ILE A 26 -5.94 -6.16 -1.65
N ALA A 27 -5.29 -7.28 -1.36
CA ALA A 27 -5.80 -8.59 -1.69
C ALA A 27 -5.05 -9.69 -0.94
N HIS A 28 -5.67 -10.87 -0.80
CA HIS A 28 -4.93 -12.10 -0.51
C HIS A 28 -3.98 -12.46 -1.66
N PRO A 29 -2.87 -13.18 -1.41
CA PRO A 29 -2.04 -13.76 -2.47
C PRO A 29 -2.87 -14.48 -3.54
N ASP A 30 -2.46 -14.32 -4.79
CA ASP A 30 -3.10 -14.92 -5.97
C ASP A 30 -4.54 -14.47 -6.28
N ALA A 31 -5.17 -13.56 -5.53
CA ALA A 31 -6.51 -13.06 -5.85
C ALA A 31 -6.57 -12.24 -7.16
N GLY A 32 -5.41 -11.78 -7.65
CA GLY A 32 -5.25 -11.12 -8.95
C GLY A 32 -4.97 -9.61 -8.88
N LYS A 33 -4.48 -9.11 -7.74
CA LYS A 33 -3.99 -7.73 -7.55
C LYS A 33 -3.10 -7.26 -8.69
N THR A 34 -2.00 -7.97 -8.96
CA THR A 34 -1.02 -7.61 -10.00
C THR A 34 -1.65 -7.53 -11.39
N THR A 35 -2.55 -8.46 -11.70
CA THR A 35 -3.29 -8.45 -12.96
C THR A 35 -4.25 -7.27 -13.05
N LEU A 36 -4.90 -6.88 -11.96
CA LEU A 36 -5.76 -5.69 -11.93
C LEU A 36 -4.93 -4.42 -12.11
N THR A 37 -3.81 -4.30 -11.40
CA THR A 37 -2.85 -3.19 -11.53
C THR A 37 -2.41 -3.00 -12.98
N GLU A 38 -2.04 -4.09 -13.67
CA GLU A 38 -1.72 -4.07 -15.11
C GLU A 38 -2.83 -3.43 -15.95
N LYS A 39 -4.08 -3.85 -15.72
CA LYS A 39 -5.20 -3.36 -16.52
C LYS A 39 -5.44 -1.88 -16.28
N LEU A 40 -5.39 -1.42 -15.03
CA LEU A 40 -5.53 0.00 -14.70
C LEU A 40 -4.46 0.85 -15.40
N LEU A 41 -3.21 0.37 -15.45
CA LEU A 41 -2.13 1.04 -16.17
C LEU A 41 -2.38 1.09 -17.69
N LEU A 42 -2.96 0.02 -18.29
CA LEU A 42 -3.35 0.04 -19.70
C LEU A 42 -4.40 1.11 -19.99
N PHE A 43 -5.39 1.29 -19.09
CA PHE A 43 -6.40 2.34 -19.22
C PHE A 43 -5.79 3.75 -19.14
N GLY A 44 -4.74 3.93 -18.33
CA GLY A 44 -3.96 5.17 -18.26
C GLY A 44 -3.01 5.41 -19.45
N GLY A 45 -3.09 4.61 -20.51
CA GLY A 45 -2.18 4.69 -21.66
C GLY A 45 -0.76 4.22 -21.37
N ALA A 46 -0.48 3.66 -20.19
CA ALA A 46 0.85 3.24 -19.76
C ALA A 46 1.20 1.84 -20.28
N ILE A 47 1.21 1.69 -21.61
CA ILE A 47 1.35 0.42 -22.33
C ILE A 47 2.68 -0.28 -22.01
N GLN A 48 3.78 0.48 -21.93
CA GLN A 48 5.10 -0.07 -21.63
C GLN A 48 5.17 -0.65 -20.20
N THR A 49 4.62 0.06 -19.23
CA THR A 49 4.55 -0.31 -17.81
C THR A 49 3.68 -1.54 -17.61
N ALA A 50 2.50 -1.57 -18.23
CA ALA A 50 1.62 -2.73 -18.18
C ALA A 50 2.26 -3.98 -18.82
N GLY A 51 3.05 -3.79 -19.90
CA GLY A 51 3.86 -4.86 -20.50
C GLY A 51 4.98 -5.37 -19.59
N ALA A 52 5.59 -4.50 -18.78
CA ALA A 52 6.63 -4.87 -17.81
C ALA A 52 6.08 -5.75 -16.67
N VAL A 53 4.86 -5.47 -16.19
CA VAL A 53 4.22 -6.31 -15.16
C VAL A 53 3.76 -7.66 -15.77
N LYS A 54 3.30 -7.67 -17.03
CA LYS A 54 2.92 -8.89 -17.77
C LYS A 54 4.11 -9.80 -18.12
N SER A 55 5.29 -9.23 -18.35
CA SER A 55 6.48 -9.97 -18.81
C SER A 55 7.33 -10.50 -17.66
N ASN A 56 6.79 -11.54 -17.01
CA ASN A 56 7.61 -12.59 -16.37
C ASN A 56 8.52 -13.34 -17.39
N LYS A 57 8.45 -13.02 -18.68
CA LYS A 57 9.26 -13.57 -19.78
C LYS A 57 9.51 -12.48 -20.85
N ILE A 58 10.69 -11.83 -20.85
CA ILE A 58 11.47 -11.33 -22.00
C ILE A 58 12.75 -10.68 -21.44
N ASP A 59 13.88 -11.02 -22.06
CA ASP A 59 15.24 -10.58 -21.79
C ASP A 59 15.49 -9.13 -22.24
N THR A 60 15.44 -8.19 -21.32
CA THR A 60 16.05 -6.87 -21.50
C THR A 60 17.00 -6.62 -20.33
N ALA A 61 18.26 -6.34 -20.66
CA ALA A 61 19.47 -6.39 -19.83
C ALA A 61 19.57 -5.32 -18.71
N THR A 62 18.44 -4.91 -18.13
CA THR A 62 18.34 -3.88 -17.08
C THR A 62 17.16 -4.16 -16.13
N LYS A 63 16.92 -5.43 -15.77
CA LYS A 63 16.01 -5.74 -14.66
C LYS A 63 16.76 -5.65 -13.34
N SER A 64 16.22 -4.91 -12.37
CA SER A 64 16.64 -4.98 -10.98
C SER A 64 16.41 -6.39 -10.42
N ASP A 65 17.41 -6.94 -9.71
CA ASP A 65 17.48 -8.31 -9.16
C ASP A 65 16.27 -8.75 -8.30
N TRP A 66 15.46 -7.79 -7.89
CA TRP A 66 14.24 -7.97 -7.10
C TRP A 66 13.16 -8.80 -7.80
N MET A 67 13.02 -8.63 -9.12
CA MET A 67 12.08 -9.40 -9.95
C MET A 67 12.42 -10.89 -9.99
N GLU A 68 13.66 -11.29 -9.67
CA GLU A 68 14.08 -12.69 -9.72
C GLU A 68 13.56 -13.50 -8.52
N ILE A 69 13.58 -12.92 -7.31
CA ILE A 69 12.94 -13.52 -6.12
C ILE A 69 11.42 -13.55 -6.27
N GLU A 70 10.81 -12.44 -6.70
CA GLU A 70 9.36 -12.39 -6.92
C GLU A 70 8.92 -13.42 -7.95
N LYS A 71 9.70 -13.62 -9.01
CA LYS A 71 9.45 -14.62 -10.04
C LYS A 71 9.68 -16.06 -9.55
N GLN A 72 10.70 -16.29 -8.72
CA GLN A 72 10.95 -17.62 -8.13
C GLN A 72 9.84 -18.02 -7.14
N ARG A 73 9.28 -17.05 -6.41
CA ARG A 73 8.28 -17.29 -5.36
C ARG A 73 6.84 -17.03 -5.80
N GLY A 74 6.61 -16.35 -6.92
CA GLY A 74 5.29 -16.00 -7.44
C GLY A 74 4.55 -14.93 -6.65
N ILE A 75 5.23 -14.14 -5.82
CA ILE A 75 4.61 -13.19 -4.87
C ILE A 75 5.20 -11.78 -5.00
N SER A 76 4.38 -10.76 -4.71
CA SER A 76 4.84 -9.37 -4.60
C SER A 76 5.48 -9.12 -3.23
N VAL A 77 6.72 -8.60 -3.20
CA VAL A 77 7.55 -8.49 -1.99
C VAL A 77 7.63 -7.07 -1.40
N ALA A 78 7.32 -6.03 -2.18
CA ALA A 78 7.47 -4.61 -1.81
C ALA A 78 6.47 -3.74 -2.57
N THR A 79 6.17 -2.60 -1.97
CA THR A 79 5.19 -1.68 -2.53
C THR A 79 5.71 -0.97 -3.77
N SER A 80 4.94 -0.90 -4.86
CA SER A 80 5.27 -0.02 -6.00
C SER A 80 4.36 1.20 -6.02
N VAL A 81 4.90 2.38 -6.39
CA VAL A 81 4.11 3.61 -6.56
C VAL A 81 4.05 3.92 -8.05
N MET A 82 2.85 4.09 -8.57
CA MET A 82 2.59 4.32 -9.99
C MET A 82 1.53 5.40 -10.17
N GLY A 83 1.82 6.40 -10.98
CA GLY A 83 0.93 7.49 -11.36
C GLY A 83 0.48 7.33 -12.81
N PHE A 84 -0.80 7.55 -13.09
CA PHE A 84 -1.31 7.64 -14.45
C PHE A 84 -2.48 8.62 -14.53
N GLU A 85 -2.78 9.11 -15.73
CA GLU A 85 -3.92 9.98 -15.97
C GLU A 85 -5.05 9.20 -16.63
N TYR A 86 -6.27 9.39 -16.15
CA TYR A 86 -7.48 8.78 -16.72
C TYR A 86 -8.62 9.80 -16.70
N GLN A 87 -9.16 10.13 -17.87
CA GLN A 87 -10.24 11.12 -18.05
C GLN A 87 -10.00 12.47 -17.33
N GLY A 88 -8.75 12.98 -17.36
CA GLY A 88 -8.37 14.24 -16.72
C GLY A 88 -8.17 14.18 -15.20
N VAL A 89 -8.26 12.98 -14.61
CA VAL A 89 -7.99 12.70 -13.20
C VAL A 89 -6.59 12.08 -13.08
N LYS A 90 -5.78 12.64 -12.19
CA LYS A 90 -4.46 12.10 -11.81
C LYS A 90 -4.65 11.02 -10.75
N ILE A 91 -4.31 9.80 -11.12
CA ILE A 91 -4.46 8.62 -10.27
C ILE A 91 -3.09 8.21 -9.75
N ASN A 92 -2.94 8.15 -8.43
CA ASN A 92 -1.77 7.60 -7.75
C ASN A 92 -2.15 6.22 -7.17
N LEU A 93 -1.57 5.17 -7.73
CA LEU A 93 -1.75 3.79 -7.32
C LEU A 93 -0.55 3.32 -6.50
N LEU A 94 -0.81 2.83 -5.29
CA LEU A 94 0.18 2.13 -4.48
C LEU A 94 -0.15 0.64 -4.47
N ASP A 95 0.71 -0.16 -5.10
CA ASP A 95 0.54 -1.60 -5.19
C ASP A 95 1.15 -2.26 -3.95
N THR A 96 0.35 -2.83 -3.05
CA THR A 96 0.84 -3.39 -1.78
C THR A 96 1.29 -4.85 -1.90
N PRO A 97 2.29 -5.32 -1.15
CA PRO A 97 2.58 -6.75 -1.02
C PRO A 97 1.37 -7.56 -0.56
N GLY A 98 1.12 -8.71 -1.21
CA GLY A 98 0.02 -9.61 -0.84
C GLY A 98 0.39 -10.61 0.27
N HIS A 99 1.68 -10.94 0.42
CA HIS A 99 2.12 -11.99 1.33
C HIS A 99 2.17 -11.47 2.79
N GLN A 100 1.73 -12.30 3.75
CA GLN A 100 1.63 -11.93 5.17
C GLN A 100 2.96 -11.47 5.78
N ASP A 101 4.08 -12.05 5.35
CA ASP A 101 5.42 -11.69 5.80
C ASP A 101 5.83 -10.24 5.48
N PHE A 102 5.10 -9.54 4.61
CA PHE A 102 5.35 -8.12 4.27
C PHE A 102 4.21 -7.20 4.72
N ALA A 103 3.42 -7.64 5.71
CA ALA A 103 2.27 -6.87 6.20
C ALA A 103 2.65 -5.47 6.67
N GLU A 104 3.81 -5.28 7.30
CA GLU A 104 4.28 -3.97 7.77
C GLU A 104 4.41 -2.94 6.62
N ASP A 105 4.98 -3.36 5.50
CA ASP A 105 5.12 -2.52 4.29
C ASP A 105 3.73 -2.14 3.73
N THR A 106 2.82 -3.11 3.72
CA THR A 106 1.42 -2.91 3.31
C THR A 106 0.71 -1.91 4.23
N TYR A 107 0.85 -2.06 5.55
CA TYR A 107 0.21 -1.16 6.51
C TYR A 107 0.76 0.26 6.45
N ARG A 108 2.08 0.44 6.27
CA ARG A 108 2.68 1.76 6.01
C ARG A 108 2.17 2.39 4.71
N THR A 109 1.97 1.57 3.70
CA THR A 109 1.43 2.02 2.41
C THR A 109 -0.01 2.50 2.55
N LEU A 110 -0.82 1.77 3.33
CA LEU A 110 -2.21 2.14 3.61
C LEU A 110 -2.34 3.47 4.37
N THR A 111 -1.27 3.95 5.01
CA THR A 111 -1.27 5.28 5.62
C THR A 111 -1.18 6.39 4.59
N ALA A 112 -0.63 6.14 3.40
CA ALA A 112 -0.39 7.18 2.38
C ALA A 112 -1.55 7.37 1.39
N VAL A 113 -2.60 6.54 1.49
CA VAL A 113 -3.74 6.54 0.56
C VAL A 113 -5.00 7.14 1.18
N ASP A 114 -5.94 7.53 0.33
CA ASP A 114 -7.22 8.11 0.72
C ASP A 114 -8.39 7.11 0.58
N SER A 115 -8.22 6.04 -0.22
CA SER A 115 -9.14 4.92 -0.36
C SER A 115 -8.40 3.64 -0.79
N VAL A 116 -9.11 2.51 -0.83
CA VAL A 116 -8.55 1.23 -1.31
C VAL A 116 -9.51 0.50 -2.24
N ILE A 117 -8.95 -0.33 -3.12
CA ILE A 117 -9.67 -1.35 -3.88
C ILE A 117 -9.27 -2.71 -3.34
N MET A 118 -10.24 -3.45 -2.80
CA MET A 118 -10.06 -4.80 -2.29
C MET A 118 -10.40 -5.83 -3.36
N VAL A 119 -9.44 -6.67 -3.73
CA VAL A 119 -9.63 -7.73 -4.72
C VAL A 119 -9.89 -9.06 -4.03
N ILE A 120 -10.99 -9.70 -4.39
CA ILE A 120 -11.43 -10.98 -3.83
C ILE A 120 -11.55 -11.99 -4.97
N ASP A 121 -11.06 -13.22 -4.75
CA ASP A 121 -11.19 -14.31 -5.71
C ASP A 121 -12.61 -14.91 -5.60
N CYS A 122 -13.40 -14.93 -6.69
CA CYS A 122 -14.75 -15.49 -6.65
C CYS A 122 -14.79 -16.99 -6.29
N VAL A 123 -13.68 -17.73 -6.48
CA VAL A 123 -13.61 -19.16 -6.17
C VAL A 123 -13.39 -19.38 -4.68
N LYS A 124 -12.57 -18.53 -4.05
CA LYS A 124 -12.17 -18.70 -2.65
C LYS A 124 -12.99 -17.86 -1.68
N GLY A 125 -13.44 -16.70 -2.12
CA GLY A 125 -14.08 -15.71 -1.27
C GLY A 125 -13.10 -15.00 -0.34
N VAL A 126 -13.55 -14.66 0.86
CA VAL A 126 -12.75 -13.93 1.86
C VAL A 126 -11.75 -14.85 2.57
N GLU A 127 -10.47 -14.50 2.43
CA GLU A 127 -9.32 -15.20 3.02
C GLU A 127 -8.69 -14.41 4.19
N ILE A 128 -7.89 -15.07 5.03
CA ILE A 128 -7.30 -14.51 6.27
C ILE A 128 -6.58 -13.16 6.06
N GLN A 129 -5.83 -13.03 4.96
CA GLN A 129 -5.12 -11.78 4.68
C GLN A 129 -6.08 -10.64 4.33
N THR A 130 -7.19 -10.94 3.66
CA THR A 130 -8.25 -9.96 3.33
C THR A 130 -8.87 -9.41 4.61
N GLU A 131 -9.15 -10.28 5.59
CA GLU A 131 -9.67 -9.87 6.91
C GLU A 131 -8.69 -8.94 7.65
N LYS A 132 -7.41 -9.32 7.74
CA LYS A 132 -6.36 -8.49 8.38
C LYS A 132 -6.19 -7.13 7.71
N LEU A 133 -6.24 -7.08 6.37
CA LEU A 133 -6.11 -5.83 5.63
C LEU A 133 -7.35 -4.94 5.82
N MET A 134 -8.53 -5.55 5.94
CA MET A 134 -9.77 -4.83 6.24
C MET A 134 -9.75 -4.20 7.63
N GLU A 135 -9.24 -4.92 8.64
CA GLU A 135 -9.11 -4.41 10.01
C GLU A 135 -8.33 -3.09 10.02
N VAL A 136 -7.21 -3.03 9.29
CA VAL A 136 -6.40 -1.81 9.18
C VAL A 136 -7.11 -0.69 8.43
N CYS A 137 -7.88 -1.01 7.39
CA CYS A 137 -8.69 -0.01 6.69
C CYS A 137 -9.77 0.57 7.62
N ARG A 138 -10.39 -0.29 8.43
CA ARG A 138 -11.47 0.10 9.35
C ARG A 138 -10.99 0.95 10.51
N MET A 139 -9.82 0.65 11.08
CA MET A 139 -9.20 1.50 12.12
C MET A 139 -9.03 2.97 11.67
N ARG A 140 -9.06 3.23 10.36
CA ARG A 140 -8.87 4.55 9.74
C ARG A 140 -10.10 5.06 9.00
N ASN A 141 -11.21 4.33 9.02
CA ASN A 141 -12.39 4.60 8.18
C ASN A 141 -12.00 4.82 6.71
N THR A 142 -11.05 4.04 6.20
CA THR A 142 -10.59 4.13 4.81
C THR A 142 -11.69 3.55 3.91
N PRO A 143 -12.22 4.32 2.93
CA PRO A 143 -13.21 3.84 1.97
C PRO A 143 -12.70 2.65 1.16
N VAL A 144 -13.52 1.61 1.06
CA VAL A 144 -13.17 0.36 0.36
C VAL A 144 -14.13 0.13 -0.80
N ILE A 145 -13.61 -0.05 -2.00
CA ILE A 145 -14.35 -0.65 -3.12
C ILE A 145 -13.97 -2.13 -3.19
N CYS A 146 -14.93 -3.03 -3.32
CA CYS A 146 -14.68 -4.45 -3.49
C CYS A 146 -14.75 -4.83 -4.98
N PHE A 147 -13.77 -5.60 -5.46
CA PHE A 147 -13.75 -6.16 -6.80
C PHE A 147 -13.65 -7.69 -6.72
N ILE A 148 -14.77 -8.36 -7.00
CA ILE A 148 -14.85 -9.82 -7.11
C ILE A 148 -14.30 -10.22 -8.48
N ASN A 149 -13.14 -10.85 -8.45
CA ASN A 149 -12.34 -11.19 -9.62
C ASN A 149 -12.50 -12.67 -10.01
N LYS A 150 -12.01 -13.01 -11.21
CA LYS A 150 -11.95 -14.37 -11.77
C LYS A 150 -13.29 -15.00 -12.17
N LEU A 151 -14.28 -14.19 -12.54
CA LEU A 151 -15.56 -14.70 -13.06
C LEU A 151 -15.46 -15.54 -14.34
N ASP A 152 -14.31 -15.55 -15.00
CA ASP A 152 -13.98 -16.50 -16.07
C ASP A 152 -13.84 -17.95 -15.58
N ARG A 153 -13.89 -18.19 -14.27
CA ARG A 153 -13.82 -19.50 -13.62
C ARG A 153 -15.12 -19.80 -12.88
N GLU A 154 -15.40 -21.09 -12.73
CA GLU A 154 -16.46 -21.54 -11.81
C GLU A 154 -16.01 -21.21 -10.37
N GLY A 155 -16.80 -20.38 -9.69
CA GLY A 155 -16.58 -19.96 -8.32
C GLY A 155 -17.81 -20.17 -7.45
N ARG A 156 -17.93 -19.35 -6.42
CA ARG A 156 -19.06 -19.34 -5.49
C ARG A 156 -20.22 -18.51 -6.04
N ASP A 157 -21.39 -18.72 -5.48
CA ASP A 157 -22.57 -17.92 -5.79
C ASP A 157 -22.34 -16.43 -5.41
N PRO A 158 -22.75 -15.46 -6.24
CA PRO A 158 -22.58 -14.04 -5.95
C PRO A 158 -23.22 -13.59 -4.64
N TYR A 159 -24.38 -14.13 -4.26
CA TYR A 159 -25.05 -13.79 -2.99
C TYR A 159 -24.23 -14.31 -1.80
N ASP A 160 -23.79 -15.56 -1.84
CA ASP A 160 -22.93 -16.14 -0.79
C ASP A 160 -21.62 -15.35 -0.62
N LEU A 161 -21.08 -14.78 -1.70
CA LEU A 161 -19.88 -13.94 -1.66
C LEU A 161 -20.17 -12.58 -1.00
N LEU A 162 -21.33 -11.97 -1.25
CA LEU A 162 -21.71 -10.73 -0.56
C LEU A 162 -21.89 -10.97 0.93
N ASP A 163 -22.63 -12.01 1.31
CA ASP A 163 -22.88 -12.37 2.70
C ASP A 163 -21.56 -12.65 3.44
N GLU A 164 -20.65 -13.39 2.81
CA GLU A 164 -19.33 -13.66 3.39
C GLU A 164 -18.50 -12.37 3.55
N VAL A 165 -18.56 -11.46 2.57
CA VAL A 165 -17.91 -10.16 2.67
C VAL A 165 -18.49 -9.37 3.84
N GLU A 166 -19.81 -9.30 3.99
CA GLU A 166 -20.42 -8.59 5.10
C GLU A 166 -20.04 -9.19 6.46
N GLU A 167 -20.13 -10.51 6.60
CA GLU A 167 -19.90 -11.21 7.87
C GLU A 167 -18.42 -11.15 8.28
N LYS A 168 -17.52 -11.60 7.42
CA LYS A 168 -16.09 -11.71 7.77
C LYS A 168 -15.39 -10.36 7.77
N LEU A 169 -15.74 -9.47 6.85
CA LEU A 169 -15.12 -8.16 6.76
C LEU A 169 -15.86 -7.11 7.58
N ASN A 170 -17.02 -7.45 8.18
CA ASN A 170 -17.83 -6.61 9.06
C ASN A 170 -17.93 -5.16 8.52
N ILE A 171 -18.42 -5.09 7.29
CA ILE A 171 -18.72 -3.90 6.50
C ILE A 171 -19.98 -4.19 5.68
N LYS A 172 -20.88 -3.23 5.53
CA LYS A 172 -22.04 -3.41 4.64
C LYS A 172 -21.60 -3.37 3.20
N VAL A 173 -22.29 -4.09 2.31
CA VAL A 173 -22.01 -4.03 0.88
C VAL A 173 -23.15 -3.41 0.09
N ARG A 174 -22.83 -2.86 -1.09
CA ARG A 174 -23.83 -2.49 -2.10
C ARG A 174 -23.32 -2.89 -3.48
N PRO A 175 -23.89 -3.91 -4.12
CA PRO A 175 -23.54 -4.25 -5.50
C PRO A 175 -23.83 -3.06 -6.42
N LEU A 176 -22.82 -2.58 -7.14
CA LEU A 176 -22.98 -1.59 -8.23
C LEU A 176 -22.88 -2.22 -9.61
N SER A 177 -22.46 -3.47 -9.66
CA SER A 177 -22.51 -4.30 -10.86
C SER A 177 -22.91 -5.72 -10.47
N TRP A 178 -23.55 -6.45 -11.39
CA TRP A 178 -24.01 -7.81 -11.17
C TRP A 178 -23.58 -8.74 -12.30
N PRO A 179 -23.01 -9.93 -12.02
CA PRO A 179 -22.60 -10.86 -13.05
C PRO A 179 -23.77 -11.59 -13.69
N ILE A 180 -23.62 -11.92 -14.98
CA ILE A 180 -24.59 -12.69 -15.74
C ILE A 180 -23.93 -14.03 -16.09
N GLY A 181 -24.29 -15.06 -15.32
CA GLY A 181 -23.61 -16.35 -15.34
C GLY A 181 -22.19 -16.28 -14.77
N MET A 182 -21.46 -17.40 -14.86
CA MET A 182 -20.08 -17.52 -14.38
C MET A 182 -19.35 -18.62 -15.16
N GLY A 183 -18.02 -18.63 -15.11
CA GLY A 183 -17.19 -19.66 -15.72
C GLY A 183 -17.46 -19.79 -17.21
N LYS A 184 -17.84 -20.99 -17.67
CA LYS A 184 -18.15 -21.21 -19.10
C LYS A 184 -19.44 -20.54 -19.53
N GLY A 185 -20.36 -20.30 -18.61
CA GLY A 185 -21.64 -19.64 -18.83
C GLY A 185 -21.57 -18.11 -18.74
N PHE A 186 -20.42 -17.54 -18.41
CA PHE A 186 -20.27 -16.10 -18.21
C PHE A 186 -20.59 -15.30 -19.48
N LYS A 187 -21.63 -14.46 -19.40
CA LYS A 187 -22.12 -13.61 -20.50
C LYS A 187 -21.75 -12.15 -20.36
N GLY A 188 -21.45 -11.69 -19.16
CA GLY A 188 -21.13 -10.29 -18.92
C GLY A 188 -21.50 -9.81 -17.54
N VAL A 189 -21.55 -8.49 -17.37
CA VAL A 189 -21.89 -7.83 -16.12
C VAL A 189 -22.86 -6.69 -16.44
N TYR A 190 -23.91 -6.55 -15.63
CA TYR A 190 -24.82 -5.43 -15.67
C TYR A 190 -24.41 -4.40 -14.63
N ASN A 191 -24.18 -3.15 -15.03
CA ASN A 191 -23.90 -2.05 -14.13
C ASN A 191 -25.22 -1.47 -13.61
N LEU A 192 -25.52 -1.71 -12.34
CA LEU A 192 -26.73 -1.26 -11.65
C LEU A 192 -26.75 0.26 -11.48
N TYR A 193 -25.57 0.87 -11.34
CA TYR A 193 -25.42 2.32 -11.12
C TYR A 193 -25.65 3.13 -12.40
N GLU A 194 -25.09 2.70 -13.53
CA GLU A 194 -25.22 3.38 -14.83
C GLU A 194 -26.32 2.82 -15.74
N LYS A 195 -26.95 1.71 -15.36
CA LYS A 195 -27.91 0.94 -16.18
C LYS A 195 -27.35 0.55 -17.55
N LYS A 196 -26.13 0.00 -17.53
CA LYS A 196 -25.41 -0.43 -18.74
C LYS A 196 -25.06 -1.91 -18.68
N LEU A 197 -25.35 -2.61 -19.76
CA LEU A 197 -24.92 -3.99 -19.97
C LEU A 197 -23.54 -3.99 -20.63
N ASN A 198 -22.57 -4.64 -19.99
CA ASN A 198 -21.32 -5.01 -20.63
C ASN A 198 -21.35 -6.51 -20.97
N LEU A 199 -21.14 -6.84 -22.25
CA LEU A 199 -21.14 -8.22 -22.72
C LEU A 199 -19.72 -8.77 -22.77
N PHE A 200 -19.54 -9.96 -22.21
CA PHE A 200 -18.27 -10.66 -22.24
C PHE A 200 -18.07 -11.35 -23.59
N THR A 201 -17.06 -10.90 -24.33
CA THR A 201 -16.59 -11.59 -25.54
C THR A 201 -15.24 -12.24 -25.27
N PRO A 202 -15.14 -13.59 -25.29
CA PRO A 202 -13.87 -14.27 -25.14
C PRO A 202 -12.88 -13.77 -26.19
N SER A 203 -11.66 -13.40 -25.78
CA SER A 203 -10.55 -12.96 -26.65
C SER A 203 -10.55 -11.51 -27.14
N GLN A 204 -11.51 -10.66 -26.75
CA GLN A 204 -11.38 -9.21 -26.99
C GLN A 204 -10.24 -8.66 -26.11
N ARG A 205 -9.10 -8.37 -26.75
CA ARG A 205 -7.92 -7.75 -26.10
C ARG A 205 -7.86 -6.24 -26.29
N LYS A 206 -8.75 -5.66 -27.10
CA LYS A 206 -8.79 -4.22 -27.37
C LYS A 206 -9.66 -3.53 -26.34
N LEU A 207 -9.23 -2.33 -25.94
CA LEU A 207 -10.03 -1.35 -25.23
C LEU A 207 -11.10 -0.83 -26.20
N SER A 208 -12.22 -1.53 -26.35
CA SER A 208 -13.41 -1.02 -27.04
C SER A 208 -14.51 -0.78 -26.02
N ASP A 209 -15.13 0.40 -26.08
CA ASP A 209 -16.30 0.71 -25.27
C ASP A 209 -17.56 0.15 -25.95
N ASP A 210 -17.70 -1.18 -25.89
CA ASP A 210 -18.82 -1.91 -26.51
C ASP A 210 -20.03 -2.02 -25.55
N ARG A 211 -20.12 -1.14 -24.54
CA ARG A 211 -21.20 -1.14 -23.54
C ARG A 211 -22.53 -0.76 -24.16
N ILE A 212 -23.56 -1.56 -23.88
CA ILE A 212 -24.92 -1.35 -24.39
C ILE A 212 -25.75 -0.76 -23.25
N ILE A 213 -26.33 0.42 -23.48
CA ILE A 213 -27.27 1.01 -22.52
C ILE A 213 -28.56 0.20 -22.53
N ILE A 214 -28.99 -0.27 -21.36
CA ILE A 214 -30.27 -0.97 -21.12
C ILE A 214 -30.86 -0.37 -19.84
N GLU A 215 -31.65 0.68 -20.01
CA GLU A 215 -32.28 1.41 -18.90
C GLU A 215 -33.42 0.61 -18.25
N ASP A 216 -34.09 -0.22 -19.04
CA ASP A 216 -35.19 -1.08 -18.63
C ASP A 216 -34.82 -2.54 -18.89
N LEU A 217 -34.74 -3.33 -17.82
CA LEU A 217 -34.45 -4.77 -17.92
C LEU A 217 -35.60 -5.56 -18.58
N ALA A 218 -36.80 -4.98 -18.70
CA ALA A 218 -37.90 -5.57 -19.47
C ALA A 218 -37.71 -5.44 -21.00
N ASP A 219 -36.69 -4.71 -21.47
CA ASP A 219 -36.39 -4.61 -22.89
C ASP A 219 -36.05 -5.99 -23.49
N LYS A 220 -36.76 -6.37 -24.56
CA LYS A 220 -36.55 -7.62 -25.31
C LYS A 220 -35.14 -7.73 -25.88
N LYS A 221 -34.48 -6.59 -26.10
CA LYS A 221 -33.08 -6.54 -26.50
C LYS A 221 -32.18 -7.29 -25.51
N LEU A 222 -32.53 -7.30 -24.22
CA LEU A 222 -31.80 -8.07 -23.22
C LEU A 222 -31.89 -9.58 -23.53
N ASP A 223 -33.10 -10.10 -23.79
CA ASP A 223 -33.32 -11.51 -24.13
C ASP A 223 -32.57 -11.92 -25.42
N GLU A 224 -32.51 -11.03 -26.40
CA GLU A 224 -31.77 -11.26 -27.66
C GLU A 224 -30.25 -11.35 -27.43
N LEU A 225 -29.71 -10.55 -26.51
CA LEU A 225 -28.27 -10.44 -26.27
C LEU A 225 -27.72 -11.55 -25.36
N ILE A 226 -28.41 -11.87 -24.26
CA ILE A 226 -27.91 -12.82 -23.24
C ILE A 226 -28.73 -14.11 -23.16
N GLY A 227 -29.84 -14.21 -23.90
CA GLY A 227 -30.78 -15.33 -23.87
C GLY A 227 -31.81 -15.19 -22.75
N THR A 228 -33.05 -15.63 -23.02
CA THR A 228 -34.20 -15.49 -22.11
C THR A 228 -33.95 -16.04 -20.70
N SER A 229 -33.24 -17.17 -20.57
CA SER A 229 -32.95 -17.74 -19.24
C SER A 229 -32.08 -16.81 -18.40
N ASN A 230 -31.00 -16.27 -18.97
CA ASN A 230 -30.10 -15.36 -18.25
C ASN A 230 -30.74 -13.99 -18.02
N ALA A 231 -31.56 -13.52 -18.97
CA ALA A 231 -32.31 -12.27 -18.83
C ALA A 231 -33.32 -12.35 -17.68
N ASN A 232 -34.05 -13.45 -17.56
CA ASN A 232 -34.97 -13.65 -16.44
C ASN A 232 -34.23 -13.74 -15.11
N GLN A 233 -33.14 -14.50 -15.03
CA GLN A 233 -32.32 -14.56 -13.81
C GLN A 233 -31.80 -13.18 -13.42
N LEU A 234 -31.28 -12.40 -14.39
CA LEU A 234 -30.81 -11.04 -14.10
C LEU A 234 -31.95 -10.14 -13.58
N ARG A 235 -33.16 -10.24 -14.15
CA ARG A 235 -34.32 -9.47 -13.67
C ARG A 235 -34.66 -9.82 -12.22
N ASP A 236 -34.74 -11.12 -11.92
CA ASP A 236 -35.04 -11.62 -10.58
C ASP A 236 -33.95 -11.18 -9.59
N ASP A 237 -32.68 -11.26 -10.01
CA ASP A 237 -31.54 -10.87 -9.19
C ASP A 237 -31.53 -9.36 -8.89
N VAL A 238 -31.77 -8.52 -9.91
CA VAL A 238 -31.83 -7.07 -9.71
C VAL A 238 -33.02 -6.68 -8.82
N GLU A 239 -34.19 -7.31 -9.00
CA GLU A 239 -35.34 -7.08 -8.13
C GLU A 239 -35.01 -7.42 -6.66
N LEU A 240 -34.33 -8.54 -6.42
CA LEU A 240 -33.89 -8.94 -5.08
C LEU A 240 -32.88 -7.94 -4.50
N ILE A 241 -31.88 -7.52 -5.29
CA ILE A 241 -30.85 -6.58 -4.85
C ILE A 241 -31.46 -5.22 -4.47
N GLU A 242 -32.38 -4.70 -5.28
CA GLU A 242 -33.08 -3.44 -4.99
C GLU A 242 -34.08 -3.57 -3.83
N GLY A 243 -34.61 -4.77 -3.57
CA GLY A 243 -35.47 -5.04 -2.42
C GLY A 243 -34.73 -5.20 -1.09
N VAL A 244 -33.49 -5.71 -1.12
CA VAL A 244 -32.71 -6.04 0.09
C VAL A 244 -31.73 -4.93 0.47
N TYR A 245 -31.01 -4.37 -0.49
CA TYR A 245 -29.95 -3.41 -0.23
C TYR A 245 -30.46 -1.96 -0.39
N PRO A 246 -30.08 -1.04 0.51
CA PRO A 246 -30.43 0.37 0.37
C PRO A 246 -29.79 1.00 -0.87
N GLU A 247 -30.34 2.13 -1.30
CA GLU A 247 -29.71 2.95 -2.34
C GLU A 247 -28.28 3.32 -1.97
N PHE A 248 -27.41 3.42 -2.98
CA PHE A 248 -26.00 3.71 -2.76
C PHE A 248 -25.79 5.18 -2.34
N ASP A 249 -25.41 5.40 -1.08
CA ASP A 249 -24.95 6.70 -0.60
C ASP A 249 -23.41 6.80 -0.65
N VAL A 250 -22.92 7.74 -1.46
CA VAL A 250 -21.50 8.04 -1.59
C VAL A 250 -20.90 8.47 -0.24
N ASN A 251 -21.65 9.14 0.62
CA ASN A 251 -21.15 9.57 1.93
C ASN A 251 -20.92 8.38 2.87
N GLU A 252 -21.79 7.37 2.85
CA GLU A 252 -21.58 6.14 3.62
C GLU A 252 -20.34 5.37 3.13
N TYR A 253 -20.08 5.38 1.82
CA TYR A 253 -18.82 4.87 1.27
C TYR A 253 -17.60 5.70 1.73
N LEU A 254 -17.68 7.03 1.66
CA LEU A 254 -16.60 7.93 2.09
C LEU A 254 -16.29 7.84 3.59
N ASP A 255 -17.28 7.45 4.40
CA ASP A 255 -17.16 7.16 5.83
C ASP A 255 -16.66 5.74 6.12
N GLY A 256 -16.50 4.88 5.10
CA GLY A 256 -16.08 3.49 5.25
C GLY A 256 -17.14 2.56 5.85
N LYS A 257 -18.43 2.92 5.77
CA LYS A 257 -19.56 2.14 6.30
C LYS A 257 -20.12 1.14 5.29
N VAL A 258 -20.12 1.51 4.02
CA VAL A 258 -20.62 0.69 2.89
C VAL A 258 -19.52 0.53 1.84
N ALA A 259 -19.27 -0.71 1.41
CA ALA A 259 -18.38 -1.02 0.31
C ALA A 259 -19.18 -1.28 -0.98
N PRO A 260 -19.04 -0.44 -2.02
CA PRO A 260 -19.56 -0.78 -3.34
C PRO A 260 -18.84 -2.01 -3.92
N VAL A 261 -19.61 -2.94 -4.48
CA VAL A 261 -19.09 -4.21 -5.01
C VAL A 261 -19.20 -4.23 -6.53
N PHE A 262 -18.07 -4.55 -7.16
CA PHE A 262 -17.95 -4.79 -8.59
C PHE A 262 -17.55 -6.23 -8.86
N PHE A 263 -17.97 -6.74 -10.02
CA PHE A 263 -17.66 -8.09 -10.45
C PHE A 263 -16.96 -8.06 -11.81
N GLY A 264 -15.98 -8.95 -12.01
CA GLY A 264 -15.32 -9.03 -13.31
C GLY A 264 -14.23 -10.10 -13.43
N SER A 265 -13.45 -9.96 -14.49
CA SER A 265 -12.28 -10.78 -14.79
C SER A 265 -11.13 -9.89 -15.23
N ALA A 266 -10.22 -9.60 -14.30
CA ALA A 266 -9.05 -8.78 -14.57
C ALA A 266 -8.18 -9.37 -15.69
N VAL A 267 -8.04 -10.70 -15.77
CA VAL A 267 -7.25 -11.38 -16.82
C VAL A 267 -7.77 -11.02 -18.21
N ASN A 268 -9.09 -11.01 -18.37
CA ASN A 268 -9.77 -10.70 -19.62
C ASN A 268 -10.06 -9.20 -19.81
N ASN A 269 -9.58 -8.33 -18.92
CA ASN A 269 -9.85 -6.89 -18.96
C ASN A 269 -11.35 -6.55 -18.89
N PHE A 270 -12.12 -7.34 -18.15
CA PHE A 270 -13.58 -7.25 -18.09
C PHE A 270 -14.05 -6.81 -16.69
N GLY A 271 -14.99 -5.86 -16.60
CA GLY A 271 -15.46 -5.27 -15.34
C GLY A 271 -14.52 -4.21 -14.74
N VAL A 272 -13.28 -4.12 -15.25
CA VAL A 272 -12.26 -3.19 -14.75
C VAL A 272 -12.57 -1.75 -15.15
N ASN A 273 -13.10 -1.54 -16.37
CA ASN A 273 -13.39 -0.20 -16.87
C ASN A 273 -14.56 0.43 -16.09
N GLU A 274 -15.62 -0.35 -15.84
CA GLU A 274 -16.79 0.07 -15.07
C GLU A 274 -16.42 0.46 -13.64
N MET A 275 -15.58 -0.36 -13.01
CA MET A 275 -15.05 -0.06 -11.68
C MET A 275 -14.20 1.22 -11.71
N LEU A 276 -13.32 1.39 -12.70
CA LEU A 276 -12.45 2.57 -12.81
C LEU A 276 -13.24 3.86 -13.09
N ASP A 277 -14.23 3.81 -13.99
CA ASP A 277 -15.15 4.91 -14.30
C ASP A 277 -15.94 5.33 -13.05
N THR A 278 -16.39 4.36 -12.25
CA THR A 278 -17.10 4.67 -11.00
C THR A 278 -16.12 5.20 -9.95
N PHE A 279 -14.94 4.59 -9.82
CA PHE A 279 -13.89 5.00 -8.90
C PHE A 279 -13.54 6.48 -9.06
N ILE A 280 -13.27 6.98 -10.27
CA ILE A 280 -12.92 8.40 -10.44
C ILE A 280 -14.03 9.37 -10.00
N ARG A 281 -15.30 8.93 -10.02
CA ARG A 281 -16.46 9.73 -9.62
C ARG A 281 -16.69 9.74 -8.12
N ILE A 282 -16.62 8.56 -7.48
CA ILE A 282 -17.01 8.40 -6.06
C ILE A 282 -15.82 8.41 -5.11
N ALA A 283 -14.63 8.03 -5.55
CA ALA A 283 -13.46 7.93 -4.69
C ALA A 283 -13.10 9.31 -4.11
N PRO A 284 -12.60 9.35 -2.86
CA PRO A 284 -12.24 10.59 -2.21
C PRO A 284 -11.12 11.33 -2.95
N THR A 285 -11.24 12.64 -2.99
CA THR A 285 -10.09 13.54 -3.15
C THR A 285 -9.16 13.41 -1.94
N PRO A 286 -7.92 13.97 -1.97
CA PRO A 286 -7.05 14.02 -0.80
C PRO A 286 -7.83 14.41 0.46
N LYS A 287 -7.75 13.58 1.51
CA LYS A 287 -8.44 13.82 2.80
C LYS A 287 -7.54 14.56 3.79
N SER A 288 -8.16 15.19 4.79
CA SER A 288 -7.45 15.72 5.96
C SER A 288 -6.68 14.64 6.69
N ARG A 289 -5.60 15.04 7.37
CA ARG A 289 -4.74 14.14 8.14
C ARG A 289 -4.41 14.72 9.50
N PHE A 290 -4.34 13.85 10.50
CA PHE A 290 -4.06 14.24 11.88
C PHE A 290 -2.56 14.23 12.18
N THR A 291 -2.10 15.26 12.88
CA THR A 291 -0.78 15.35 13.52
C THR A 291 -0.92 15.16 15.03
N GLU A 292 0.20 15.18 15.75
CA GLU A 292 0.24 15.25 17.23
C GLU A 292 -0.50 16.47 17.77
N GLU A 293 -0.46 17.57 17.03
CA GLU A 293 -0.91 18.89 17.44
C GLU A 293 -2.32 19.22 16.93
N ARG A 294 -2.64 18.92 15.66
CA ARG A 294 -3.92 19.30 15.02
C ARG A 294 -4.27 18.48 13.79
N GLU A 295 -5.46 18.72 13.24
CA GLU A 295 -5.83 18.29 11.90
C GLU A 295 -5.24 19.24 10.85
N VAL A 296 -4.70 18.67 9.77
CA VAL A 296 -4.18 19.39 8.59
C VAL A 296 -5.12 19.14 7.41
N LYS A 297 -5.62 20.21 6.81
CA LYS A 297 -6.52 20.16 5.66
C LYS A 297 -5.77 20.30 4.34
N PRO A 298 -6.17 19.58 3.28
CA PRO A 298 -5.53 19.68 1.95
C PRO A 298 -5.52 21.09 1.37
N GLU A 299 -6.56 21.88 1.65
CA GLU A 299 -6.72 23.24 1.14
C GLU A 299 -5.82 24.27 1.82
N GLU A 300 -5.09 23.89 2.88
CA GLU A 300 -4.16 24.81 3.52
C GLU A 300 -3.06 25.26 2.53
N PRO A 301 -2.69 26.55 2.50
CA PRO A 301 -1.78 27.09 1.49
C PRO A 301 -0.32 26.65 1.71
N LYS A 302 0.03 26.35 2.97
CA LYS A 302 1.39 25.96 3.35
C LYS A 302 1.63 24.49 3.06
N PHE A 303 2.80 24.20 2.50
CA PHE A 303 3.18 22.81 2.24
C PHE A 303 3.33 22.02 3.54
N SER A 304 2.79 20.81 3.51
CA SER A 304 3.12 19.76 4.47
C SER A 304 3.10 18.39 3.81
N GLY A 305 3.93 17.48 4.31
CA GLY A 305 3.90 16.08 3.89
C GLY A 305 4.76 15.20 4.79
N PHE A 306 4.58 13.89 4.67
CA PHE A 306 5.32 12.91 5.47
C PHE A 306 5.92 11.82 4.61
N VAL A 307 7.06 11.30 5.06
CA VAL A 307 7.73 10.16 4.45
C VAL A 307 7.11 8.87 4.98
N PHE A 308 6.50 8.08 4.10
CA PHE A 308 5.84 6.82 4.49
C PHE A 308 6.63 5.58 4.06
N LYS A 309 7.51 5.74 3.08
CA LYS A 309 8.33 4.65 2.54
C LYS A 309 9.69 5.19 2.13
N ILE A 310 10.70 4.36 2.32
CA ILE A 310 12.06 4.64 1.88
C ILE A 310 12.56 3.42 1.12
N HIS A 311 13.30 3.67 0.04
CA HIS A 311 13.95 2.62 -0.72
C HIS A 311 15.39 3.03 -1.01
N ALA A 312 16.36 2.20 -0.63
CA ALA A 312 17.75 2.43 -0.94
C ALA A 312 18.15 1.63 -2.19
N ASN A 313 19.12 2.16 -2.92
CA ASN A 313 19.88 1.41 -3.91
C ASN A 313 19.06 0.88 -5.11
N MET A 314 18.12 1.70 -5.62
CA MET A 314 17.36 1.37 -6.85
C MET A 314 18.23 1.33 -8.12
N ASP A 315 19.33 2.07 -8.16
CA ASP A 315 20.26 2.11 -9.29
C ASP A 315 21.60 1.51 -8.85
N PRO A 316 22.07 0.40 -9.48
CA PRO A 316 23.36 -0.21 -9.18
C PRO A 316 24.54 0.77 -9.36
N ASN A 317 24.40 1.76 -10.25
CA ASN A 317 25.46 2.72 -10.58
C ASN A 317 25.50 3.91 -9.62
N HIS A 318 24.33 4.32 -9.12
CA HIS A 318 24.19 5.39 -8.14
C HIS A 318 23.42 4.84 -6.95
N ARG A 319 24.16 4.53 -5.87
CA ARG A 319 23.64 4.04 -4.58
C ARG A 319 22.82 5.10 -3.85
N ASN A 320 21.79 5.60 -4.51
CA ASN A 320 20.94 6.69 -4.09
C ASN A 320 19.72 6.11 -3.36
N ARG A 321 19.32 6.79 -2.30
CA ARG A 321 18.13 6.49 -1.51
C ARG A 321 17.02 7.42 -1.95
N ILE A 322 15.81 6.89 -2.09
CA ILE A 322 14.63 7.67 -2.40
C ILE A 322 13.63 7.53 -1.25
N ALA A 323 13.26 8.67 -0.67
CA ALA A 323 12.19 8.76 0.30
C ALA A 323 10.89 9.15 -0.42
N PHE A 324 9.87 8.30 -0.29
CA PHE A 324 8.54 8.54 -0.84
C PHE A 324 7.77 9.40 0.16
N LEU A 325 7.45 10.63 -0.26
CA LEU A 325 6.70 11.59 0.52
C LEU A 325 5.29 11.72 -0.02
N ARG A 326 4.30 11.62 0.87
CA ARG A 326 2.90 11.94 0.61
C ARG A 326 2.66 13.42 0.94
N ILE A 327 2.20 14.19 -0.05
CA ILE A 327 1.81 15.59 0.15
C ILE A 327 0.43 15.66 0.78
N CYS A 328 0.32 16.43 1.85
CA CYS A 328 -0.88 16.55 2.68
C CYS A 328 -1.58 17.91 2.52
N SER A 329 -0.83 19.00 2.35
CA SER A 329 -1.37 20.34 2.12
C SER A 329 -0.40 21.19 1.29
N GLY A 330 -0.90 22.32 0.78
CA GLY A 330 -0.11 23.32 0.07
C GLY A 330 0.49 22.84 -1.23
N LYS A 331 1.59 23.48 -1.64
CA LYS A 331 2.28 23.21 -2.90
C LYS A 331 3.73 22.85 -2.65
N PHE A 332 4.15 21.69 -3.12
CA PHE A 332 5.57 21.36 -3.22
C PHE A 332 6.18 22.09 -4.41
N GLU A 333 7.38 22.65 -4.23
CA GLU A 333 8.14 23.37 -5.22
C GLU A 333 9.60 22.90 -5.16
N ARG A 334 10.11 22.47 -6.30
CA ARG A 334 11.51 22.06 -6.44
C ARG A 334 12.42 23.20 -6.02
N ASN A 335 13.57 22.85 -5.42
CA ASN A 335 14.57 23.81 -4.94
C ASN A 335 14.14 24.76 -3.79
N LYS A 336 12.92 24.62 -3.27
CA LYS A 336 12.50 25.34 -2.07
C LYS A 336 13.05 24.67 -0.81
N PRO A 337 13.49 25.43 0.21
CA PRO A 337 13.85 24.87 1.49
C PRO A 337 12.59 24.54 2.30
N TYR A 338 12.54 23.30 2.82
CA TYR A 338 11.47 22.81 3.69
C TYR A 338 12.02 22.52 5.08
N ASN A 339 11.23 22.87 6.10
CA ASN A 339 11.57 22.54 7.48
C ASN A 339 11.46 21.02 7.67
N HIS A 340 12.54 20.38 8.10
CA HIS A 340 12.54 18.99 8.52
C HIS A 340 12.33 18.97 10.02
N VAL A 341 11.13 18.61 10.48
CA VAL A 341 10.71 18.81 11.88
C VAL A 341 11.62 18.08 12.88
N ARG A 342 12.06 16.86 12.56
CA ARG A 342 13.03 16.10 13.36
C ARG A 342 14.48 16.58 13.17
N GLY A 343 14.77 17.23 12.03
CA GLY A 343 16.11 17.58 11.61
C GLY A 343 16.60 18.90 12.21
N PRO A 344 17.92 19.08 12.36
CA PRO A 344 18.49 20.33 12.87
C PRO A 344 18.46 21.46 11.83
N LYS A 345 18.19 21.15 10.55
CA LYS A 345 18.28 22.11 9.44
C LYS A 345 17.19 21.85 8.39
N PRO A 346 16.73 22.91 7.71
CA PRO A 346 15.89 22.77 6.53
C PRO A 346 16.58 21.96 5.42
N LEU A 347 15.79 21.22 4.65
CA LEU A 347 16.23 20.43 3.51
C LEU A 347 15.77 21.06 2.20
N ARG A 348 16.57 20.92 1.15
CA ARG A 348 16.25 21.38 -0.21
C ARG A 348 16.40 20.23 -1.18
N PHE A 349 15.43 20.07 -2.07
CA PHE A 349 15.40 18.96 -3.03
C PHE A 349 15.48 19.51 -4.46
N SER A 350 16.57 19.20 -5.16
CA SER A 350 16.79 19.57 -6.57
C SER A 350 16.36 18.47 -7.54
N ASN A 351 16.41 17.22 -7.10
CA ASN A 351 15.97 16.05 -7.85
C ASN A 351 14.75 15.50 -7.13
N VAL A 352 13.59 15.65 -7.77
CA VAL A 352 12.31 15.21 -7.22
C VAL A 352 11.61 14.47 -8.34
N THR A 353 11.33 13.20 -8.12
CA THR A 353 10.73 12.34 -9.14
C THR A 353 9.27 12.13 -8.84
N GLN A 354 8.42 12.32 -9.85
CA GLN A 354 7.07 11.76 -9.84
C GLN A 354 7.10 10.40 -10.54
N PHE A 355 6.47 9.40 -9.95
CA PHE A 355 6.48 8.03 -10.46
C PHE A 355 5.36 7.82 -11.47
N MET A 356 5.39 8.53 -12.59
CA MET A 356 4.44 8.29 -13.67
C MET A 356 4.76 6.96 -14.34
N ALA A 357 3.73 6.21 -14.73
CA ALA A 357 3.90 4.86 -15.25
C ALA A 357 4.81 4.82 -16.48
N GLN A 358 4.75 5.85 -17.34
CA GLN A 358 5.52 5.92 -18.58
C GLN A 358 6.98 6.36 -18.39
N ASP A 359 7.31 7.19 -17.38
CA ASP A 359 8.66 7.73 -17.17
C ASP A 359 8.90 8.24 -15.74
N ARG A 360 10.17 8.23 -15.30
CA ARG A 360 10.61 8.98 -14.10
C ARG A 360 10.84 10.44 -14.48
N GLU A 361 9.83 11.26 -14.31
CA GLU A 361 9.94 12.68 -14.62
C GLU A 361 10.41 13.47 -13.41
N ILE A 362 11.39 14.35 -13.64
CA ILE A 362 11.74 15.37 -12.65
C ILE A 362 10.67 16.45 -12.72
N ILE A 363 10.00 16.69 -11.60
CA ILE A 363 8.89 17.65 -11.53
C ILE A 363 9.30 18.92 -10.80
N ASP A 364 8.72 20.04 -11.22
CA ASP A 364 8.89 21.34 -10.57
C ASP A 364 7.92 21.57 -9.42
N GLU A 365 6.72 20.99 -9.51
CA GLU A 365 5.65 21.17 -8.53
C GLU A 365 4.82 19.92 -8.31
N ALA A 366 4.27 19.78 -7.11
CA ALA A 366 3.31 18.73 -6.76
C ALA A 366 2.33 19.22 -5.68
N PHE A 367 1.18 18.56 -5.60
CA PHE A 367 0.02 19.04 -4.83
C PHE A 367 -0.51 17.94 -3.89
N PRO A 368 -1.42 18.26 -2.95
CA PRO A 368 -1.95 17.27 -2.00
C PRO A 368 -2.56 16.10 -2.75
N GLY A 369 -2.27 14.88 -2.32
CA GLY A 369 -2.59 13.68 -3.10
C GLY A 369 -1.37 13.02 -3.72
N ASP A 370 -0.45 13.83 -4.24
CA ASP A 370 0.70 13.31 -4.97
C ASP A 370 1.69 12.59 -4.04
N ILE A 371 2.38 11.62 -4.63
CA ILE A 371 3.52 10.95 -4.03
C ILE A 371 4.76 11.32 -4.82
N VAL A 372 5.72 11.92 -4.13
CA VAL A 372 6.98 12.36 -4.72
C VAL A 372 8.14 11.58 -4.15
N GLY A 373 9.08 11.23 -5.01
CA GLY A 373 10.36 10.61 -4.64
C GLY A 373 11.39 11.69 -4.39
N LEU A 374 11.76 11.87 -3.12
CA LEU A 374 12.82 12.77 -2.70
C LEU A 374 14.14 12.00 -2.65
N TYR A 375 15.11 12.46 -3.43
CA TYR A 375 16.47 11.93 -3.31
C TYR A 375 17.06 12.33 -1.96
N ASP A 376 17.54 11.33 -1.23
CA ASP A 376 18.05 11.50 0.11
C ASP A 376 19.44 10.87 0.25
N THR A 377 20.28 11.51 1.06
CA THR A 377 21.65 11.07 1.38
C THR A 377 21.75 10.37 2.74
N GLY A 378 20.61 10.06 3.38
CA GLY A 378 20.54 9.43 4.70
C GLY A 378 19.88 10.28 5.78
N ASN A 379 19.32 11.44 5.46
CA ASN A 379 18.77 12.37 6.46
C ASN A 379 17.33 12.02 6.84
N LEU A 380 16.55 11.55 5.86
CA LEU A 380 15.13 11.24 6.05
C LEU A 380 14.92 9.87 6.71
N LYS A 381 13.86 9.72 7.47
CA LYS A 381 13.37 8.45 8.02
C LYS A 381 11.89 8.30 7.70
N ILE A 382 11.41 7.06 7.70
CA ILE A 382 9.97 6.78 7.70
C ILE A 382 9.38 7.46 8.94
N GLY A 383 8.28 8.20 8.77
CA GLY A 383 7.71 9.06 9.81
C GLY A 383 8.06 10.54 9.67
N ASP A 384 9.15 10.87 8.97
CA ASP A 384 9.61 12.26 8.95
C ASP A 384 8.60 13.19 8.27
N THR A 385 8.31 14.30 8.94
CA THR A 385 7.41 15.35 8.46
C THR A 385 8.23 16.52 7.91
N LEU A 386 7.85 16.98 6.71
CA LEU A 386 8.38 18.18 6.06
C LEU A 386 7.28 19.24 5.97
N THR A 387 7.60 20.48 6.33
CA THR A 387 6.63 21.58 6.34
C THR A 387 7.22 22.90 5.84
N GLU A 388 6.34 23.88 5.61
CA GLU A 388 6.70 25.30 5.48
C GLU A 388 6.67 26.03 6.83
N GLY A 389 7.51 25.55 7.76
CA GLY A 389 7.89 26.24 9.00
C GLY A 389 7.11 25.86 10.25
N GLU A 390 5.97 25.18 10.13
CA GLU A 390 5.24 24.65 11.29
C GLU A 390 5.93 23.38 11.83
N ASN A 391 6.10 23.29 13.14
CA ASN A 391 6.60 22.08 13.79
C ASN A 391 5.42 21.21 14.17
N MET A 392 5.14 20.22 13.34
CA MET A 392 4.08 19.25 13.55
C MET A 392 4.51 17.87 13.05
N THR A 393 4.02 16.82 13.68
CA THR A 393 4.37 15.43 13.32
C THR A 393 3.13 14.64 12.94
N PHE A 394 3.07 14.12 11.71
CA PHE A 394 1.93 13.31 11.27
C PHE A 394 1.83 11.98 12.04
N LYS A 395 0.62 11.64 12.49
CA LYS A 395 0.34 10.39 13.21
C LYS A 395 0.16 9.20 12.27
N GLY A 396 0.29 8.02 12.86
CA GLY A 396 -0.33 6.81 12.32
C GLY A 396 0.52 6.07 11.29
N ILE A 397 1.85 6.10 11.43
CA ILE A 397 2.74 5.18 10.73
C ILE A 397 3.06 4.04 11.70
N PRO A 398 2.43 2.88 11.55
CA PRO A 398 2.59 1.82 12.53
C PRO A 398 4.00 1.23 12.47
N SER A 399 4.67 1.13 13.61
CA SER A 399 5.85 0.28 13.82
C SER A 399 5.41 -1.02 14.50
N PHE A 400 5.74 -2.18 13.95
CA PHE A 400 5.37 -3.46 14.57
C PHE A 400 6.54 -4.03 15.37
N SER A 401 6.22 -4.63 16.51
CA SER A 401 7.16 -5.51 17.20
C SER A 401 7.40 -6.74 16.34
N PRO A 402 8.67 -7.12 16.08
CA PRO A 402 8.99 -8.38 15.43
C PRO A 402 8.43 -9.59 16.20
N GLU A 403 8.17 -10.67 15.47
CA GLU A 403 7.75 -11.96 16.01
C GLU A 403 8.87 -13.01 15.92
N ILE A 404 9.74 -12.89 14.92
CA ILE A 404 10.83 -13.85 14.67
C ILE A 404 12.16 -13.12 14.80
N PHE A 405 13.06 -13.66 15.61
CA PHE A 405 14.38 -13.10 15.84
C PHE A 405 15.47 -14.08 15.41
N LYS A 406 16.46 -13.57 14.69
CA LYS A 406 17.64 -14.34 14.31
C LYS A 406 18.92 -13.54 14.48
N GLU A 407 19.95 -14.24 14.93
CA GLU A 407 21.30 -13.70 15.01
C GLU A 407 21.94 -13.65 13.62
N VAL A 408 22.61 -12.53 13.34
CA VAL A 408 23.33 -12.27 12.10
C VAL A 408 24.73 -12.86 12.19
N ILE A 409 25.00 -13.92 11.44
CA ILE A 409 26.32 -14.53 11.32
C ILE A 409 26.97 -14.05 10.02
N ASN A 410 28.08 -13.31 10.14
CA ASN A 410 28.87 -12.91 8.98
C ASN A 410 29.67 -14.11 8.43
N LYS A 411 29.43 -14.48 7.17
CA LYS A 411 30.18 -15.55 6.49
C LYS A 411 31.51 -15.10 5.90
N ASP A 412 31.72 -13.79 5.79
CA ASP A 412 32.93 -13.21 5.21
C ASP A 412 33.47 -12.09 6.12
N ALA A 413 34.44 -12.43 6.97
CA ALA A 413 35.06 -11.50 7.90
C ALA A 413 35.67 -10.27 7.20
N MET A 414 36.14 -10.40 5.95
CA MET A 414 36.72 -9.29 5.19
C MET A 414 35.66 -8.26 4.76
N LYS A 415 34.39 -8.63 4.75
CA LYS A 415 33.27 -7.77 4.30
C LYS A 415 32.39 -7.25 5.43
N THR A 416 32.91 -7.22 6.66
CA THR A 416 32.17 -6.75 7.84
C THR A 416 31.61 -5.33 7.66
N LYS A 417 32.37 -4.40 7.07
CA LYS A 417 31.92 -3.02 6.83
C LYS A 417 30.75 -2.96 5.82
N GLN A 418 30.80 -3.78 4.79
CA GLN A 418 29.75 -3.88 3.77
C GLN A 418 28.48 -4.48 4.37
N LEU A 419 28.62 -5.51 5.21
CA LEU A 419 27.51 -6.12 5.94
C LEU A 419 26.84 -5.11 6.87
N GLU A 420 27.60 -4.37 7.68
CA GLU A 420 27.06 -3.35 8.58
C GLU A 420 26.36 -2.23 7.84
N LYS A 421 26.96 -1.75 6.74
CA LYS A 421 26.34 -0.75 5.88
C LYS A 421 25.02 -1.26 5.29
N GLY A 422 25.02 -2.48 4.75
CA GLY A 422 23.86 -3.09 4.12
C GLY A 422 22.74 -3.34 5.12
N LEU A 423 23.05 -3.90 6.29
CA LEU A 423 22.07 -4.08 7.38
C LEU A 423 21.46 -2.74 7.74
N ARG A 424 22.28 -1.73 8.07
CA ARG A 424 21.74 -0.41 8.45
C ARG A 424 20.80 0.17 7.38
N GLN A 425 21.19 0.14 6.10
CA GLN A 425 20.37 0.67 5.02
C GLN A 425 19.06 -0.12 4.83
N LEU A 426 19.09 -1.45 4.94
CA LEU A 426 17.87 -2.27 4.85
C LEU A 426 16.91 -2.05 6.03
N MET A 427 17.44 -1.76 7.23
CA MET A 427 16.61 -1.44 8.40
C MET A 427 16.05 -0.02 8.34
N GLU A 428 16.78 0.91 7.73
CA GLU A 428 16.29 2.26 7.43
C GLU A 428 15.15 2.28 6.40
N GLU A 429 15.09 1.28 5.51
CA GLU A 429 13.95 1.04 4.62
C GLU A 429 12.73 0.45 5.36
N GLY A 430 12.90 0.01 6.62
CA GLY A 430 11.84 -0.60 7.39
C GLY A 430 11.53 -2.05 6.99
N VAL A 431 12.47 -2.73 6.32
CA VAL A 431 12.30 -4.15 5.93
C VAL A 431 12.27 -5.07 7.16
N ALA A 432 12.98 -4.69 8.22
CA ALA A 432 13.04 -5.40 9.48
C ALA A 432 13.55 -4.47 10.59
N GLN A 433 13.55 -4.97 11.83
CA GLN A 433 14.14 -4.30 12.98
C GLN A 433 15.53 -4.85 13.27
N TYR A 434 16.43 -3.98 13.71
CA TYR A 434 17.81 -4.34 14.06
C TYR A 434 18.09 -4.03 15.51
N PHE A 435 18.73 -4.98 16.17
CA PHE A 435 19.12 -4.92 17.56
C PHE A 435 20.59 -5.29 17.69
N SER A 436 21.35 -4.47 18.40
CA SER A 436 22.74 -4.75 18.75
C SER A 436 22.91 -4.91 20.25
N TYR A 437 23.52 -6.01 20.67
CA TYR A 437 23.92 -6.23 22.06
C TYR A 437 25.30 -5.62 22.29
N GLU A 438 25.47 -4.87 23.39
CA GLU A 438 26.78 -4.37 23.81
C GLU A 438 27.71 -5.54 24.18
N ILE A 439 27.17 -6.54 24.87
CA ILE A 439 27.92 -7.74 25.27
C ILE A 439 28.07 -8.67 24.08
N GLY A 440 29.33 -8.92 23.69
CA GLY A 440 29.67 -9.86 22.62
C GLY A 440 29.45 -9.31 21.20
N ASN A 441 29.04 -8.04 21.06
CA ASN A 441 28.79 -7.37 19.77
C ASN A 441 27.86 -8.20 18.84
N ARG A 442 26.87 -8.87 19.45
CA ARG A 442 25.91 -9.71 18.74
C ARG A 442 24.89 -8.82 18.03
N LYS A 443 24.59 -9.19 16.79
CA LYS A 443 23.64 -8.48 15.94
C LYS A 443 22.44 -9.36 15.71
N VAL A 444 21.26 -8.84 15.98
CA VAL A 444 20.00 -9.56 15.85
C VAL A 444 19.07 -8.78 14.92
N VAL A 445 18.44 -9.51 14.01
CA VAL A 445 17.39 -8.97 13.14
C VAL A 445 16.07 -9.59 13.59
N GLY A 446 15.08 -8.73 13.79
CA GLY A 446 13.71 -9.11 14.07
C GLY A 446 12.82 -8.83 12.87
N THR A 447 12.04 -9.83 12.45
CA THR A 447 11.07 -9.73 11.35
C THR A 447 9.67 -10.16 11.82
N VAL A 448 8.65 -9.81 11.05
CA VAL A 448 7.29 -10.33 11.23
C VAL A 448 7.18 -11.71 10.57
N GLY A 449 7.83 -11.90 9.43
CA GLY A 449 7.79 -13.14 8.65
C GLY A 449 9.16 -13.76 8.38
N GLN A 450 9.16 -15.06 8.09
CA GLN A 450 10.38 -15.83 7.79
C GLN A 450 11.00 -15.41 6.45
N LEU A 451 10.17 -15.10 5.45
CA LEU A 451 10.60 -14.74 4.10
C LEU A 451 11.40 -13.44 4.07
N GLN A 452 11.17 -12.53 5.01
CA GLN A 452 11.95 -11.30 5.15
C GLN A 452 13.45 -11.59 5.35
N PHE A 453 13.81 -12.66 6.09
CA PHE A 453 15.21 -13.06 6.24
C PHE A 453 15.84 -13.49 4.91
N GLU A 454 15.10 -14.20 4.06
CA GLU A 454 15.59 -14.62 2.74
C GLU A 454 15.81 -13.41 1.83
N VAL A 455 14.87 -12.46 1.84
CA VAL A 455 15.00 -11.19 1.11
C VAL A 455 16.20 -10.40 1.59
N ILE A 456 16.38 -10.24 2.91
CA ILE A 456 17.53 -9.53 3.48
C ILE A 456 18.84 -10.23 3.09
N GLN A 457 18.90 -11.57 3.19
CA GLN A 457 20.08 -12.34 2.82
C GLN A 457 20.45 -12.16 1.34
N PHE A 458 19.46 -12.19 0.46
CA PHE A 458 19.65 -11.97 -0.97
C PHE A 458 20.11 -10.54 -1.28
N ARG A 459 19.46 -9.52 -0.69
CA ARG A 459 19.84 -8.12 -0.88
C ARG A 459 21.25 -7.83 -0.37
N LEU A 460 21.61 -8.32 0.81
CA LEU A 460 22.98 -8.21 1.33
C LEU A 460 24.00 -8.80 0.35
N LYS A 461 23.69 -9.97 -0.22
CA LYS A 461 24.58 -10.64 -1.17
C LYS A 461 24.70 -9.88 -2.49
N ASN A 462 23.61 -9.39 -3.07
CA ASN A 462 23.64 -8.81 -4.42
C ASN A 462 23.96 -7.31 -4.42
N GLU A 463 23.41 -6.55 -3.49
CA GLU A 463 23.59 -5.09 -3.42
C GLU A 463 24.89 -4.68 -2.71
N TYR A 464 25.27 -5.45 -1.69
CA TYR A 464 26.39 -5.14 -0.80
C TYR A 464 27.55 -6.13 -0.92
N ASN A 465 27.41 -7.18 -1.75
CA ASN A 465 28.38 -8.26 -1.88
C ASN A 465 28.69 -8.94 -0.53
N ALA A 466 27.77 -8.92 0.43
CA ALA A 466 27.95 -9.39 1.80
C ALA A 466 27.15 -10.68 2.04
N SER A 467 27.84 -11.77 2.37
CA SER A 467 27.21 -13.07 2.65
C SER A 467 26.90 -13.21 4.13
N VAL A 468 25.65 -13.50 4.46
CA VAL A 468 25.17 -13.67 5.83
C VAL A 468 24.48 -15.02 6.00
N GLU A 469 24.47 -15.52 7.24
CA GLU A 469 23.58 -16.58 7.70
C GLU A 469 22.78 -16.09 8.91
N PHE A 470 21.52 -16.50 8.99
CA PHE A 470 20.64 -16.15 10.09
C PHE A 470 20.43 -17.36 11.00
N ALA A 471 21.03 -17.33 12.18
CA ALA A 471 20.86 -18.39 13.18
C ALA A 471 19.62 -18.12 14.05
N PRO A 472 18.78 -19.14 14.30
CA PRO A 472 17.58 -18.98 15.12
C PRO A 472 17.94 -18.55 16.53
N MET A 473 17.13 -17.65 17.09
CA MET A 473 17.27 -17.18 18.47
C MET A 473 15.95 -17.36 19.21
N ASN A 474 16.01 -17.89 20.43
CA ASN A 474 14.82 -18.09 21.26
C ASN A 474 14.45 -16.78 21.96
N LEU A 475 13.73 -15.93 21.24
CA LEU A 475 13.18 -14.68 21.76
C LEU A 475 11.67 -14.67 21.55
N TYR A 476 10.95 -14.24 22.57
CA TYR A 476 9.51 -14.06 22.54
C TYR A 476 9.15 -12.65 22.07
N LYS A 477 9.81 -11.62 22.61
CA LYS A 477 9.46 -10.23 22.28
C LYS A 477 10.59 -9.24 22.55
N ALA A 478 10.65 -8.20 21.72
CA ALA A 478 11.46 -7.01 21.96
C ALA A 478 10.58 -5.95 22.62
N CYS A 479 10.98 -5.43 23.78
CA CYS A 479 10.26 -4.41 24.52
C CYS A 479 11.17 -3.19 24.70
N TRP A 480 10.78 -2.04 24.19
CA TRP A 480 11.51 -0.82 24.47
C TRP A 480 11.26 -0.40 25.91
N ILE A 481 12.30 0.10 26.58
CA ILE A 481 12.21 0.42 28.01
C ILE A 481 12.46 1.89 28.29
N SER A 482 11.65 2.46 29.18
CA SER A 482 11.85 3.80 29.72
C SER A 482 11.55 3.83 31.22
N SER A 483 12.03 4.87 31.89
CA SER A 483 11.66 5.15 33.27
C SER A 483 11.82 6.64 33.54
N THR A 484 11.00 7.17 34.44
CA THR A 484 11.14 8.51 34.98
C THR A 484 12.33 8.60 35.96
N ASP A 485 12.76 7.47 36.54
CA ASP A 485 13.93 7.37 37.42
C ASP A 485 15.13 6.75 36.69
N LYS A 486 16.07 7.62 36.29
CA LYS A 486 17.29 7.20 35.59
C LYS A 486 18.15 6.21 36.39
N LYS A 487 18.17 6.29 37.73
CA LYS A 487 19.01 5.39 38.54
C LYS A 487 18.47 3.96 38.48
N GLN A 488 17.16 3.81 38.54
CA GLN A 488 16.52 2.51 38.44
C GLN A 488 16.64 1.92 37.04
N LEU A 489 16.53 2.75 36.00
CA LEU A 489 16.80 2.30 34.62
C LEU A 489 18.23 1.78 34.46
N ASP A 490 19.22 2.52 34.96
CA ASP A 490 20.64 2.12 34.90
C ASP A 490 20.89 0.83 35.69
N GLU A 491 20.26 0.66 36.86
CA GLU A 491 20.34 -0.56 37.67
C GLU A 491 19.69 -1.75 36.95
N PHE A 492 18.51 -1.56 36.37
CA PHE A 492 17.83 -2.56 35.57
C PHE A 492 18.70 -3.01 34.40
N VAL A 493 19.24 -2.06 33.62
CA VAL A 493 20.11 -2.34 32.47
C VAL A 493 21.36 -3.11 32.90
N ARG A 494 21.97 -2.77 34.03
CA ARG A 494 23.12 -3.51 34.57
C ARG A 494 22.74 -4.93 34.98
N SER A 495 21.63 -5.08 35.72
CA SER A 495 21.17 -6.37 36.23
C SER A 495 20.77 -7.35 35.11
N LYS A 496 20.21 -6.84 34.01
CA LYS A 496 19.73 -7.61 32.85
C LYS A 496 20.61 -7.46 31.61
N SER A 497 21.84 -6.98 31.77
CA SER A 497 22.75 -6.59 30.66
C SER A 497 22.86 -7.60 29.50
N ARG A 498 22.76 -8.91 29.76
CA ARG A 498 22.76 -9.96 28.72
C ARG A 498 21.54 -9.96 27.80
N HIS A 499 20.44 -9.38 28.24
CA HIS A 499 19.15 -9.30 27.54
C HIS A 499 18.80 -7.86 27.14
N ILE A 500 19.73 -6.92 27.33
CA ILE A 500 19.58 -5.55 26.86
C ILE A 500 20.29 -5.43 25.51
N ALA A 501 19.53 -4.98 24.52
CA ALA A 501 20.02 -4.58 23.23
C ALA A 501 19.71 -3.10 22.99
N ARG A 502 20.26 -2.56 21.92
CA ARG A 502 19.93 -1.25 21.39
C ARG A 502 19.35 -1.39 20.00
N ASP A 503 18.31 -0.63 19.70
CA ASP A 503 17.76 -0.57 18.35
C ASP A 503 18.61 0.31 17.41
N LYS A 504 18.14 0.50 16.17
CA LYS A 504 18.79 1.37 15.17
C LYS A 504 18.89 2.84 15.57
N ASP A 505 18.07 3.30 16.52
CA ASP A 505 17.99 4.67 17.00
C ASP A 505 18.67 4.83 18.38
N ASP A 506 19.45 3.83 18.79
CA ASP A 506 20.17 3.76 20.07
C ASP A 506 19.26 3.68 21.31
N LYS A 507 17.96 3.39 21.13
CA LYS A 507 17.01 3.19 22.23
C LYS A 507 17.27 1.84 22.90
N LEU A 508 17.09 1.81 24.23
CA LEU A 508 17.23 0.59 25.03
C LEU A 508 16.06 -0.36 24.79
N VAL A 509 16.38 -1.63 24.54
CA VAL A 509 15.41 -2.69 24.29
C VAL A 509 15.71 -3.89 25.17
N PHE A 510 14.72 -4.31 25.94
CA PHE A 510 14.73 -5.58 26.66
C PHE A 510 14.24 -6.72 25.75
N MET A 511 15.10 -7.71 25.55
CA MET A 511 14.86 -8.85 24.66
C MET A 511 14.37 -10.04 25.50
N ALA A 512 13.05 -10.17 25.62
CA ALA A 512 12.40 -11.18 26.44
C ALA A 512 12.39 -12.55 25.75
N GLU A 513 12.79 -13.60 26.47
CA GLU A 513 12.84 -14.99 25.96
C GLU A 513 11.49 -15.72 26.07
N SER A 514 10.62 -15.33 27.01
CA SER A 514 9.29 -15.93 27.16
C SER A 514 8.28 -14.95 27.76
N ARG A 515 6.98 -15.21 27.53
CA ARG A 515 5.88 -14.42 28.10
C ARG A 515 5.88 -14.43 29.64
N ALA A 516 6.06 -15.60 30.24
CA ALA A 516 6.08 -15.74 31.70
C ALA A 516 7.23 -14.95 32.33
N TRP A 517 8.40 -14.96 31.68
CA TRP A 517 9.54 -14.19 32.15
C TRP A 517 9.35 -12.69 31.98
N LEU A 518 8.77 -12.24 30.86
CA LEU A 518 8.43 -10.83 30.66
C LEU A 518 7.50 -10.33 31.78
N GLN A 519 6.43 -11.08 32.08
CA GLN A 519 5.50 -10.72 33.15
C GLN A 519 6.21 -10.62 34.51
N MET A 520 7.01 -11.63 34.86
CA MET A 520 7.78 -11.62 36.11
C MET A 520 8.75 -10.43 36.20
N VAL A 521 9.33 -10.01 35.08
CA VAL A 521 10.20 -8.83 35.03
C VAL A 521 9.40 -7.55 35.21
N GLN A 522 8.23 -7.42 34.58
CA GLN A 522 7.34 -6.27 34.76
C GLN A 522 6.87 -6.15 36.22
N ASP A 523 6.53 -7.27 36.86
CA ASP A 523 6.07 -7.29 38.26
C ASP A 523 7.20 -6.92 39.25
N ASN A 524 8.44 -7.31 38.96
CA ASN A 524 9.61 -7.03 39.83
C ASN A 524 10.19 -5.63 39.64
N TYR A 525 9.91 -4.97 38.51
CA TYR A 525 10.42 -3.64 38.18
C TYR A 525 9.27 -2.72 37.74
N PRO A 526 8.32 -2.39 38.64
CA PRO A 526 7.13 -1.61 38.30
C PRO A 526 7.45 -0.17 37.86
N GLU A 527 8.64 0.33 38.19
CA GLU A 527 9.14 1.66 37.84
C GLU A 527 9.69 1.74 36.40
N ILE A 528 9.80 0.59 35.71
CA ILE A 528 10.22 0.51 34.31
C ILE A 528 8.98 0.30 33.43
N GLU A 529 8.79 1.19 32.48
CA GLU A 529 7.75 1.05 31.46
C GLU A 529 8.27 0.21 30.30
N PHE A 530 7.44 -0.74 29.84
CA PHE A 530 7.75 -1.63 28.73
C PHE A 530 6.81 -1.32 27.56
N HIS A 531 7.37 -0.82 26.48
CA HIS A 531 6.67 -0.43 25.27
C HIS A 531 6.81 -1.51 24.20
N PHE A 532 5.72 -1.79 23.49
CA PHE A 532 5.70 -2.80 22.42
C PHE A 532 5.84 -2.20 21.01
N THR A 533 5.96 -0.87 20.93
CA THR A 533 6.17 -0.10 19.71
C THR A 533 7.43 0.76 19.89
N SER A 534 8.14 1.06 18.81
CA SER A 534 9.32 1.94 18.86
C SER A 534 8.95 3.42 18.99
N GLU A 535 7.71 3.77 18.64
CA GLU A 535 7.11 5.09 18.85
C GLU A 535 6.46 5.10 20.23
N PHE A 536 7.16 5.64 21.23
CA PHE A 536 6.70 5.90 22.60
C PHE A 536 7.45 7.10 23.16
#